data_AF-A0A091KLV2-F1
#
_entry.id   AF-A0A091KLV2-F1
#
_cell.length_a   1.000
_cell.length_b   1.000
_cell.length_c   1.000
_cell.angle_alpha   90.00
_cell.angle_beta   90.00
_cell.angle_gamma   90.00
#
_symmetry.space_group_name_H-M   'P 1'
#
loop_
_entity.id
_entity.type
_entity.pdbx_description
1 polymer ?
#
loop_
_entity_poly.entity_id
_entity_poly.type
_entity_poly.pdbx_seq_one_letter_code
_entity_poly.pdbx_strand_id
1 'polypeptide(L)'
;MLFEVGGYLDAVTDAYENIRWIILYSNYSPCNEAHHCCVSKIYNFLLKYPEIRLCIYFSQLYHTEDGFPTAVWNREALRSLSSLWPRVILQRLPGGMWHYLLCNFVYGIPGSTLYHLASPSRTLAEQQN
;
A
#
# COMPACT_ATOMS: atom_id res chain seq x y z
N MET A 1 -16.07 -4.40 0.19
CA MET A 1 -14.95 -5.02 -0.53
C MET A 1 -14.32 -3.98 -1.45
N LEU A 2 -12.99 -3.78 -1.41
CA LEU A 2 -12.35 -2.60 -2.03
C LEU A 2 -12.15 -2.72 -3.55
N PHE A 3 -11.51 -3.80 -4.02
CA PHE A 3 -11.11 -4.04 -5.43
C PHE A 3 -11.96 -5.09 -6.17
N GLU A 4 -13.02 -5.62 -5.56
CA GLU A 4 -13.91 -6.56 -6.25
C GLU A 4 -14.80 -5.86 -7.25
N VAL A 5 -15.33 -6.63 -8.21
CA VAL A 5 -16.39 -6.19 -9.12
C VAL A 5 -17.62 -5.77 -8.30
N GLY A 6 -18.15 -4.58 -8.56
CA GLY A 6 -19.20 -3.96 -7.74
C GLY A 6 -18.72 -3.51 -6.36
N GLY A 7 -17.43 -3.61 -6.06
CA GLY A 7 -16.80 -3.11 -4.84
C GLY A 7 -16.69 -1.58 -4.85
N TYR A 8 -16.09 -1.05 -3.78
CA TYR A 8 -16.07 0.41 -3.57
C TYR A 8 -15.33 1.17 -4.69
N LEU A 9 -14.10 0.75 -5.04
CA LEU A 9 -13.34 1.44 -6.09
C LEU A 9 -13.94 1.22 -7.48
N ASP A 10 -14.56 0.06 -7.72
CA ASP A 10 -15.28 -0.23 -8.96
C ASP A 10 -16.46 0.74 -9.14
N ALA A 11 -17.34 0.82 -8.13
CA ALA A 11 -18.50 1.71 -8.14
C ALA A 11 -18.11 3.19 -8.24
N VAL A 12 -17.09 3.62 -7.51
CA VAL A 12 -16.62 5.02 -7.55
C VAL A 12 -15.99 5.35 -8.90
N THR A 13 -15.23 4.44 -9.50
CA THR A 13 -14.63 4.70 -10.82
C THR A 13 -15.69 4.73 -11.91
N ASP A 14 -16.68 3.83 -11.86
CA ASP A 14 -17.81 3.83 -12.80
C ASP A 14 -18.68 5.10 -12.66
N ALA A 15 -18.83 5.63 -11.44
CA ALA A 15 -19.60 6.86 -11.20
C ALA A 15 -18.85 8.14 -11.62
N TYR A 16 -17.51 8.10 -11.64
CA TYR A 16 -16.67 9.28 -11.87
C TYR A 16 -15.58 9.00 -12.92
N GLU A 17 -15.89 9.29 -14.18
CA GLU A 17 -15.00 9.03 -15.34
C GLU A 17 -13.66 9.79 -15.31
N ASN A 18 -13.51 10.79 -14.44
CA ASN A 18 -12.32 11.64 -14.34
C ASN A 18 -11.29 11.15 -13.31
N ILE A 19 -11.54 10.04 -12.62
CA ILE A 19 -10.55 9.45 -11.71
C ILE A 19 -9.40 8.90 -12.55
N ARG A 20 -8.19 9.37 -12.25
CA ARG A 20 -6.94 8.97 -12.94
C ARG A 20 -5.85 8.51 -11.97
N TRP A 21 -5.96 8.86 -10.70
CA TRP A 21 -4.94 8.55 -9.70
C TRP A 21 -5.61 8.15 -8.40
N ILE A 22 -5.22 7.00 -7.86
CA ILE A 22 -5.65 6.50 -6.55
C ILE A 22 -4.41 6.30 -5.68
N ILE A 23 -4.45 6.81 -4.45
CA ILE A 23 -3.42 6.57 -3.43
C ILE A 23 -4.06 5.80 -2.27
N LEU A 24 -3.48 4.66 -1.93
CA LEU A 24 -3.88 3.82 -0.82
C LEU A 24 -2.76 3.78 0.23
N TYR A 25 -3.17 3.95 1.48
CA TYR A 25 -2.33 3.77 2.66
C TYR A 25 -2.83 2.56 3.43
N SER A 26 -1.94 1.63 3.73
CA SER A 26 -2.28 0.37 4.38
C SER A 26 -1.22 -0.04 5.38
N ASN A 27 -1.59 -0.85 6.38
CA ASN A 27 -0.58 -1.41 7.29
C ASN A 27 0.27 -2.47 6.58
N TYR A 28 -0.35 -3.29 5.74
CA TYR A 28 0.27 -4.47 5.13
C TYR A 28 0.29 -4.40 3.61
N SER A 29 1.34 -4.93 2.98
CA SER A 29 1.40 -5.12 1.52
C SER A 29 0.29 -6.05 1.03
N PRO A 30 -0.22 -5.90 -0.21
CA PRO A 30 -1.25 -6.79 -0.75
C PRO A 30 -0.73 -8.22 -0.86
N CYS A 31 -1.54 -9.19 -0.42
CA CYS A 31 -1.18 -10.61 -0.44
C CYS A 31 -1.72 -11.33 -1.70
N ASN A 32 -1.19 -12.52 -1.93
CA ASN A 32 -1.59 -13.43 -3.00
C ASN A 32 -2.06 -14.79 -2.46
N GLU A 33 -2.55 -14.82 -1.23
CA GLU A 33 -3.06 -16.03 -0.59
C GLU A 33 -4.46 -16.38 -1.12
N ALA A 34 -4.75 -17.67 -1.29
CA ALA A 34 -5.93 -18.16 -2.00
C ALA A 34 -7.29 -17.65 -1.46
N HIS A 35 -7.36 -17.33 -0.17
CA HIS A 35 -8.59 -16.81 0.43
C HIS A 35 -8.78 -15.30 0.24
N HIS A 36 -7.70 -14.55 0.07
CA HIS A 36 -7.73 -13.09 -0.01
C HIS A 36 -7.57 -12.59 -1.45
N CYS A 37 -6.62 -13.17 -2.21
CA CYS A 37 -6.30 -12.87 -3.60
C CYS A 37 -6.20 -11.37 -3.90
N CYS A 38 -5.63 -10.58 -2.98
CA CYS A 38 -5.60 -9.11 -3.09
C CYS A 38 -4.93 -8.66 -4.38
N VAL A 39 -3.78 -9.26 -4.73
CA VAL A 39 -3.06 -8.93 -5.97
C VAL A 39 -3.90 -9.24 -7.21
N SER A 40 -4.56 -10.40 -7.28
CA SER A 40 -5.45 -10.73 -8.41
C SER A 40 -6.62 -9.75 -8.55
N LYS A 41 -7.22 -9.32 -7.42
CA LYS A 41 -8.29 -8.32 -7.42
C LYS A 41 -7.80 -6.96 -7.92
N ILE A 42 -6.60 -6.53 -7.50
CA ILE A 42 -5.95 -5.31 -8.00
C ILE A 42 -5.70 -5.42 -9.52
N TYR A 43 -5.20 -6.55 -10.01
CA TYR A 43 -5.00 -6.76 -11.45
C TYR A 43 -6.30 -6.63 -12.24
N ASN A 44 -7.38 -7.29 -11.79
CA ASN A 44 -8.67 -7.21 -12.46
C ASN A 44 -9.21 -5.78 -12.52
N PHE A 45 -9.08 -5.03 -11.42
CA PHE A 45 -9.42 -3.61 -11.39
C PHE A 45 -8.59 -2.79 -12.38
N LEU A 46 -7.27 -2.99 -12.43
CA LEU A 46 -6.40 -2.30 -13.39
C LEU A 46 -6.66 -2.72 -14.84
N LEU A 47 -7.10 -3.95 -15.10
CA LEU A 47 -7.50 -4.35 -16.45
C LEU A 47 -8.79 -3.66 -16.88
N LYS A 48 -9.76 -3.50 -15.98
CA LYS A 48 -11.02 -2.79 -16.26
C LYS A 48 -10.79 -1.29 -16.50
N TYR A 49 -9.88 -0.66 -15.75
CA TYR A 49 -9.64 0.79 -15.79
C TYR A 49 -8.22 1.15 -16.24
N PRO A 50 -7.88 1.04 -17.54
CA PRO A 50 -6.51 1.22 -18.05
C PRO A 50 -5.90 2.60 -17.74
N GLU A 51 -6.73 3.64 -17.64
CA GLU A 51 -6.31 5.02 -17.40
C GLU A 51 -5.97 5.32 -15.93
N ILE A 52 -6.28 4.41 -15.00
CA ILE A 52 -5.99 4.61 -13.58
C ILE A 52 -4.52 4.27 -13.28
N ARG A 53 -3.88 5.19 -12.56
CA ARG A 53 -2.62 5.00 -11.84
C ARG A 53 -2.91 4.72 -10.38
N LEU A 54 -2.21 3.73 -9.82
CA LEU A 54 -2.43 3.25 -8.47
C LEU A 54 -1.14 3.33 -7.65
N CYS A 55 -1.17 4.06 -6.55
CA CYS A 55 -0.10 4.08 -5.56
C CYS A 55 -0.56 3.36 -4.30
N ILE A 56 0.20 2.37 -3.85
CA ILE A 56 -0.02 1.66 -2.60
C ILE A 56 1.22 1.88 -1.72
N TYR A 57 1.02 2.59 -0.62
CA TYR A 57 1.99 2.72 0.44
C TYR A 57 1.60 1.81 1.60
N PHE A 58 2.55 0.98 2.05
CA PHE A 58 2.32 0.03 3.13
C PHE A 58 3.37 0.15 4.24
N SER A 59 2.99 -0.06 5.49
CA SER A 59 3.93 -0.01 6.62
C SER A 59 4.82 -1.25 6.71
N GLN A 60 4.24 -2.44 6.47
CA GLN A 60 4.88 -3.74 6.69
C GLN A 60 4.61 -4.68 5.51
N LEU A 61 5.55 -5.58 5.24
CA LEU A 61 5.28 -6.68 4.30
C LEU A 61 4.38 -7.70 4.98
N TYR A 62 3.47 -8.30 4.20
CA TYR A 62 2.56 -9.33 4.69
C TYR A 62 3.05 -10.71 4.28
N HIS A 63 3.39 -11.55 5.27
CA HIS A 63 3.76 -12.95 5.07
C HIS A 63 4.76 -13.12 3.93
N THR A 64 5.88 -12.39 4.00
CA THR A 64 6.95 -12.47 3.00
C THR A 64 8.22 -13.07 3.57
N GLU A 65 8.25 -13.45 4.84
CA GLU A 65 9.38 -14.08 5.52
C GLU A 65 9.33 -15.60 5.31
N ASP A 66 10.49 -16.27 5.27
CA ASP A 66 10.57 -17.71 4.95
C ASP A 66 9.81 -18.62 5.94
N GLY A 67 9.38 -18.10 7.08
CA GLY A 67 8.52 -18.81 8.04
C GLY A 67 7.07 -18.97 7.60
N PHE A 68 6.62 -18.30 6.53
CA PHE A 68 5.26 -18.43 6.01
C PHE A 68 5.19 -19.36 4.80
N PRO A 69 4.26 -20.33 4.77
CA PRO A 69 4.07 -21.22 3.60
C PRO A 69 3.80 -20.47 2.29
N THR A 70 3.23 -19.26 2.38
CA THR A 70 2.84 -18.41 1.24
C THR A 70 3.90 -17.38 0.85
N ALA A 71 5.06 -17.36 1.52
CA ALA A 71 6.06 -16.30 1.37
C ALA A 71 6.55 -16.12 -0.06
N VAL A 72 6.87 -17.22 -0.75
CA VAL A 72 7.34 -17.20 -2.14
C VAL A 72 6.28 -16.56 -3.04
N TRP A 73 5.03 -17.00 -2.93
CA TRP A 73 3.90 -16.49 -3.71
C TRP A 73 3.61 -15.01 -3.46
N ASN A 74 3.68 -14.57 -2.20
CA ASN A 74 3.50 -13.15 -1.86
C ASN A 74 4.63 -12.29 -2.45
N ARG A 75 5.89 -12.71 -2.33
CA ARG A 75 7.03 -11.99 -2.93
C ARG A 75 6.91 -11.89 -4.45
N GLU A 76 6.57 -12.99 -5.12
CA GLU A 76 6.40 -13.01 -6.57
C GLU A 76 5.26 -12.10 -7.02
N ALA A 77 4.10 -12.18 -6.36
CA ALA A 77 2.97 -11.33 -6.69
C ALA A 77 3.26 -9.84 -6.48
N LEU A 78 3.99 -9.48 -5.42
CA LEU A 78 4.45 -8.10 -5.20
C LEU A 78 5.44 -7.63 -6.27
N ARG A 79 6.33 -8.51 -6.76
CA ARG A 79 7.24 -8.23 -7.88
C ARG A 79 6.47 -8.02 -9.18
N SER A 80 5.53 -8.90 -9.49
CA SER A 80 4.66 -8.77 -10.67
C SER A 80 3.85 -7.48 -10.62
N LEU A 81 3.28 -7.13 -9.47
CA LEU A 81 2.52 -5.88 -9.34
C LEU A 81 3.42 -4.65 -9.49
N SER A 82 4.64 -4.69 -8.93
CA SER A 82 5.64 -3.63 -9.07
C SER A 82 6.16 -3.46 -10.50
N SER A 83 6.15 -4.52 -11.32
CA SER A 83 6.60 -4.45 -12.72
C SER A 83 5.65 -3.64 -13.61
N LEU A 84 4.47 -3.26 -13.12
CA LEU A 84 3.55 -2.35 -13.80
C LEU A 84 3.94 -0.86 -13.64
N TRP A 85 5.09 -0.54 -13.07
CA TRP A 85 5.61 0.83 -13.06
C TRP A 85 5.67 1.42 -14.50
N PRO A 86 5.28 2.69 -14.73
CA PRO A 86 4.91 3.74 -13.77
C PRO A 86 3.42 3.81 -13.42
N ARG A 87 2.64 2.83 -13.88
CA ARG A 87 1.20 2.77 -13.66
C ARG A 87 0.86 2.34 -12.22
N VAL A 88 1.66 1.44 -11.66
CA VAL A 88 1.55 1.05 -10.25
C VAL A 88 2.80 1.47 -9.48
N ILE A 89 2.60 2.14 -8.35
CA ILE A 89 3.61 2.43 -7.35
C ILE A 89 3.32 1.54 -6.15
N LEU A 90 4.27 0.69 -5.77
CA LEU A 90 4.14 -0.17 -4.61
C LEU A 90 5.38 0.03 -3.72
N GLN A 91 5.20 0.71 -2.59
CA GLN A 91 6.33 1.15 -1.77
C GLN A 91 6.03 1.04 -0.28
N ARG A 92 7.08 0.78 0.51
CA ARG A 92 6.99 0.96 1.95
C ARG A 92 6.77 2.43 2.26
N LEU A 93 5.96 2.70 3.28
CA LEU A 93 5.63 4.06 3.69
C LEU A 93 6.91 4.81 4.10
N PRO A 94 7.24 5.94 3.45
CA PRO A 94 8.40 6.74 3.82
C PRO A 94 8.21 7.32 5.23
N GLY A 95 9.29 7.37 6.02
CA GLY A 95 9.24 7.90 7.39
C GLY A 95 8.64 9.30 7.51
N GLY A 96 8.92 10.18 6.54
CA GLY A 96 8.37 11.54 6.49
C GLY A 96 6.86 11.63 6.22
N MET A 97 6.22 10.54 5.80
CA MET A 97 4.80 10.51 5.43
C MET A 97 3.88 10.24 6.62
N TRP A 98 4.42 9.76 7.76
CA TRP A 98 3.63 9.50 8.96
C TRP A 98 2.89 10.73 9.47
N HIS A 99 3.56 11.89 9.48
CA HIS A 99 2.93 13.15 9.85
C HIS A 99 1.70 13.45 8.98
N TYR A 100 1.84 13.31 7.66
CA TYR A 100 0.73 13.50 6.72
C TYR A 100 -0.44 12.56 7.03
N LEU A 101 -0.17 11.28 7.29
CA LEU A 101 -1.23 10.31 7.59
C LEU A 101 -1.96 10.63 8.88
N LEU A 102 -1.22 10.96 9.94
CA LEU A 102 -1.78 11.30 11.23
C LEU A 102 -2.68 12.54 11.14
N CYS A 103 -2.24 13.59 10.46
CA CYS A 103 -3.03 14.82 10.31
C CYS A 103 -4.32 14.66 9.49
N ASN A 104 -4.33 13.75 8.51
CA ASN A 104 -5.45 13.65 7.56
C ASN A 104 -6.42 12.49 7.86
N PHE A 105 -5.94 11.43 8.53
CA PHE A 105 -6.74 10.21 8.73
C PHE A 105 -6.98 9.85 10.20
N VAL A 106 -6.37 10.54 11.16
CA VAL A 106 -6.53 10.25 12.59
C VAL A 106 -7.13 11.45 13.33
N TYR A 107 -8.24 11.21 14.02
CA TYR A 107 -8.91 12.23 14.82
C TYR A 107 -8.26 12.36 16.21
N GLY A 108 -8.22 13.59 16.75
CA GLY A 108 -7.84 13.84 18.15
C GLY A 108 -6.33 13.86 18.42
N ILE A 109 -5.49 14.03 17.40
CA ILE A 109 -4.04 14.17 17.59
C ILE A 109 -3.71 15.59 18.06
N PRO A 110 -3.11 15.77 19.26
CA PRO A 110 -2.62 17.06 19.69
C PRO A 110 -1.49 17.51 18.75
N GLY A 111 -1.51 18.79 18.34
CA GLY A 111 -0.49 19.34 17.45
C GLY A 111 0.95 19.16 17.96
N SER A 112 1.16 19.02 19.28
CA SER A 112 2.46 18.78 19.90
C SER A 112 3.05 17.39 19.63
N THR A 113 2.22 16.35 19.46
CA THR A 113 2.68 14.96 19.21
C THR A 113 3.32 14.80 17.83
N LEU A 114 2.93 15.66 16.89
CA LEU A 114 3.40 15.65 15.50
C LEU A 114 4.87 16.09 15.36
N TYR A 115 5.39 16.91 16.27
CA TYR A 115 6.79 17.36 16.25
C TYR A 115 7.79 16.30 16.74
N HIS A 116 7.35 15.30 17.52
CA HIS A 116 8.22 14.25 18.05
C HIS A 116 8.51 13.12 17.05
N LEU A 117 7.62 12.89 16.07
CA LEU A 117 7.77 11.83 15.07
C LEU A 117 8.84 12.13 14.01
N ALA A 118 9.28 13.39 13.91
CA ALA A 118 10.38 13.82 13.05
C ALA A 118 11.77 13.50 13.61
N SER A 119 11.86 12.92 14.81
CA SER A 119 13.13 12.42 15.34
C SER A 119 13.20 10.91 15.13
N PRO A 120 13.80 10.42 14.03
CA PRO A 120 14.28 9.06 14.04
C PRO A 120 15.28 8.99 15.18
N SER A 121 14.99 8.20 16.22
CA SER A 121 16.04 7.71 17.10
C SER A 121 17.09 7.10 16.18
N ARG A 122 18.19 7.83 16.02
CA ARG A 122 19.39 7.40 15.32
C ARG A 122 19.81 6.13 16.04
N THR A 123 19.41 4.98 15.53
CA THR A 123 19.81 3.70 16.09
C THR A 123 21.32 3.65 15.94
N LEU A 124 21.96 3.78 17.07
CA LEU A 124 23.40 3.70 17.29
C LEU A 124 23.82 2.24 16.99
N ALA A 125 23.89 1.87 15.71
CA ALA A 125 24.25 0.53 15.26
C ALA A 125 24.95 0.52 13.88
N GLU A 126 25.60 1.63 13.50
CA GLU A 126 26.61 1.65 12.43
C GLU A 126 27.98 2.04 13.00
N GLN A 127 28.37 1.36 14.07
CA GLN A 127 29.77 1.33 14.48
C GLN A 127 30.08 -0.01 15.14
N GLN A 128 30.12 -1.08 14.33
CA GLN A 128 30.95 -2.28 14.51
C GLN A 128 30.58 -3.35 13.47
N ASN A 129 31.26 -3.31 12.32
CA ASN A 129 32.11 -4.39 11.79
C ASN A 129 32.54 -4.06 10.36
#